data_AF-A0A538SLS6-F1
#
_entry.id   AF-A0A538SLS6-F1
#
_cell.length_a   1.000
_cell.length_b   1.000
_cell.length_c   1.000
_cell.angle_alpha   90.00
_cell.angle_beta   90.00
_cell.angle_gamma   90.00
#
_symmetry.space_group_name_H-M   'P 1'
#
loop_
_entity.id
_entity.type
_entity.pdbx_description
1 polymer ?
#
loop_
_entity_poly.entity_id
_entity_poly.type
_entity_poly.pdbx_seq_one_letter_code
_entity_poly.pdbx_strand_id
1 'polypeptide(L)'
;MLRESLGTGYGIGQTLFKATPLVFTGLAVALGFRAGLFNIGVEGQLYLGGFAAALAGLALSGWPAPLALTLTIAAAAAAGAAWGAIPGVLKARFGAHEVINTIMLNFVAAALVSYLGRPHFEPATVRTAELAARVHLPRLEMLLPALRGSPANLSLAIALATAAAVGALLFRTRLGYELRAVGLNAPAAACGGVAVGRVQAVAMALSGAIAGLGGVNFVLGYKHFFELGFTAGAGFLGIAVALIGRNHPLGVVAAALFFGALSYGGLVINQRVPKELVEALQGIVILLAISAHDVLDRIARRMR
;
A
#
# COMPACT_ATOMS: atom_id res chain seq x y z
N MET A 1 5.90 5.37 24.84
CA MET A 1 5.82 4.98 23.41
C MET A 1 5.63 3.47 23.25
N LEU A 2 6.65 2.64 23.47
CA LEU A 2 6.55 1.18 23.28
C LEU A 2 5.56 0.48 24.22
N ARG A 3 5.51 0.87 25.49
CA ARG A 3 4.57 0.29 26.47
C ARG A 3 3.09 0.55 26.11
N GLU A 4 2.81 1.72 25.56
CA GLU A 4 1.45 2.10 25.11
C GLU A 4 1.08 1.48 23.76
N SER A 5 2.08 1.25 22.91
CA SER A 5 1.87 0.71 21.56
C SER A 5 1.83 -0.81 21.51
N LEU A 6 2.55 -1.48 22.41
CA LEU A 6 2.71 -2.95 22.41
C LEU A 6 2.32 -3.59 23.74
N GLY A 7 2.16 -2.82 24.82
CA GLY A 7 1.86 -3.34 26.15
C GLY A 7 0.37 -3.50 26.45
N THR A 8 -0.53 -2.94 25.64
CA THR A 8 -1.98 -3.09 25.77
C THR A 8 -2.57 -3.69 24.51
N GLY A 9 -3.63 -4.49 24.65
CA GLY A 9 -4.33 -5.09 23.50
C GLY A 9 -4.90 -4.06 22.54
N TYR A 10 -5.40 -2.93 23.05
CA TYR A 10 -5.80 -1.77 22.24
C TYR A 10 -4.63 -1.17 21.45
N GLY A 11 -3.48 -0.96 22.11
CA GLY A 11 -2.27 -0.43 21.46
C GLY A 11 -1.74 -1.34 20.36
N ILE A 12 -1.73 -2.66 20.60
CA ILE A 12 -1.36 -3.66 19.59
C ILE A 12 -2.30 -3.54 18.39
N GLY A 13 -3.61 -3.48 18.63
CA GLY A 13 -4.57 -3.34 17.54
C GLY A 13 -4.40 -2.04 16.75
N GLN A 14 -4.13 -0.91 17.40
CA GLN A 14 -3.84 0.36 16.72
C GLN A 14 -2.56 0.29 15.86
N THR A 15 -1.52 -0.35 16.40
CA THR A 15 -0.28 -0.64 15.67
C THR A 15 -0.54 -1.49 14.43
N LEU A 16 -1.32 -2.57 14.56
CA LEU A 16 -1.70 -3.44 13.45
C LEU A 16 -2.54 -2.69 12.39
N PHE A 17 -3.48 -1.85 12.83
CA PHE A 17 -4.28 -1.02 11.93
C PHE A 17 -3.41 -0.05 11.11
N LYS A 18 -2.42 0.59 11.74
CA LYS A 18 -1.47 1.50 11.06
C LYS A 18 -0.47 0.75 10.17
N ALA A 19 -0.07 -0.46 10.56
CA ALA A 19 0.83 -1.29 9.76
C ALA A 19 0.15 -1.85 8.50
N THR A 20 -1.14 -2.17 8.56
CA THR A 20 -1.88 -2.80 7.45
C THR A 20 -1.76 -2.08 6.11
N PRO A 21 -2.05 -0.76 5.98
CA PRO A 21 -1.89 -0.06 4.72
C PRO A 21 -0.43 0.00 4.26
N LEU A 22 0.52 0.04 5.20
CA LEU A 22 1.96 0.01 4.90
C LEU A 22 2.43 -1.34 4.34
N VAL A 23 1.78 -2.45 4.73
CA VAL A 23 2.03 -3.75 4.11
C VAL A 23 1.62 -3.69 2.64
N PHE A 24 0.42 -3.20 2.33
CA PHE A 24 -0.03 -3.08 0.94
C PHE A 24 0.85 -2.15 0.11
N THR A 25 1.10 -0.93 0.59
CA THR A 25 1.91 0.05 -0.16
C THR A 25 3.36 -0.41 -0.28
N GLY A 26 3.94 -1.01 0.76
CA GLY A 26 5.27 -1.60 0.72
C GLY A 26 5.39 -2.79 -0.23
N LEU A 27 4.39 -3.68 -0.28
CA LEU A 27 4.37 -4.79 -1.25
C LEU A 27 4.21 -4.28 -2.69
N ALA A 28 3.36 -3.27 -2.90
CA ALA A 28 3.19 -2.63 -4.19
C ALA A 28 4.51 -2.05 -4.70
N VAL A 29 5.23 -1.29 -3.87
CA VAL A 29 6.55 -0.74 -4.23
C VAL A 29 7.58 -1.85 -4.44
N ALA A 30 7.64 -2.83 -3.54
CA ALA A 30 8.56 -3.97 -3.65
C ALA A 30 8.38 -4.75 -4.95
N LEU A 31 7.13 -4.94 -5.40
CA LEU A 31 6.83 -5.60 -6.67
C LEU A 31 7.31 -4.79 -7.88
N GLY A 32 7.13 -3.46 -7.84
CA GLY A 32 7.70 -2.55 -8.84
C GLY A 32 9.22 -2.67 -8.92
N PHE A 33 9.90 -2.61 -7.77
CA PHE A 33 11.36 -2.76 -7.70
C PHE A 33 11.85 -4.12 -8.21
N ARG A 34 11.10 -5.19 -7.96
CA ARG A 34 11.43 -6.51 -8.51
C ARG A 34 11.42 -6.55 -10.02
N ALA A 35 10.67 -5.66 -10.68
CA ALA A 35 10.62 -5.49 -12.14
C ALA A 35 11.55 -4.38 -12.67
N GLY A 36 12.39 -3.79 -11.81
CA GLY A 36 13.28 -2.68 -12.18
C GLY A 36 12.57 -1.35 -12.34
N LEU A 37 11.37 -1.18 -11.77
CA LEU A 37 10.57 0.03 -11.86
C LEU A 37 10.45 0.71 -10.49
N PHE A 38 10.61 2.03 -10.47
CA PHE A 38 10.42 2.83 -9.27
C PHE A 38 9.02 3.46 -9.27
N ASN A 39 8.03 2.73 -8.73
CA ASN A 39 6.63 3.19 -8.68
C ASN A 39 6.38 4.12 -7.49
N ILE A 40 6.49 5.44 -7.70
CA ILE A 40 6.10 6.46 -6.70
C ILE A 40 4.59 6.71 -6.70
N GLY A 41 3.89 6.17 -7.69
CA GLY A 41 2.46 6.34 -7.96
C GLY A 41 1.56 5.53 -7.03
N VAL A 42 2.14 4.77 -6.11
CA VAL A 42 1.42 3.95 -5.13
C VAL A 42 0.47 4.80 -4.28
N GLU A 43 0.82 6.06 -3.99
CA GLU A 43 -0.07 7.00 -3.29
C GLU A 43 -1.37 7.25 -4.08
N GLY A 44 -1.26 7.58 -5.37
CA GLY A 44 -2.42 7.81 -6.23
C GLY A 44 -3.22 6.53 -6.51
N GLN A 45 -2.55 5.39 -6.65
CA GLN A 45 -3.20 4.08 -6.82
C GLN A 45 -4.00 3.68 -5.57
N LEU A 46 -3.44 3.91 -4.38
CA LEU A 46 -4.12 3.75 -3.09
C LEU A 46 -5.33 4.69 -2.99
N TYR A 47 -5.15 5.96 -3.40
CA TYR A 47 -6.20 6.97 -3.31
C TYR A 47 -7.41 6.65 -4.21
N LEU A 48 -7.16 6.30 -5.48
CA LEU A 48 -8.20 5.89 -6.42
C LEU A 48 -8.82 4.55 -6.04
N GLY A 49 -8.05 3.60 -5.51
CA GLY A 49 -8.58 2.35 -4.97
C GLY A 49 -9.55 2.57 -3.82
N GLY A 50 -9.21 3.46 -2.88
CA GLY A 50 -10.12 3.86 -1.79
C GLY A 50 -11.38 4.55 -2.29
N PHE A 51 -11.26 5.46 -3.26
CA PHE A 51 -12.41 6.13 -3.86
C PHE A 51 -13.33 5.15 -4.59
N ALA A 52 -12.77 4.23 -5.38
CA ALA A 52 -13.53 3.17 -6.03
C ALA A 52 -14.22 2.23 -5.04
N ALA A 53 -13.57 1.91 -3.91
CA ALA A 53 -14.18 1.15 -2.82
C ALA A 53 -15.41 1.87 -2.25
N ALA A 54 -15.34 3.19 -2.05
CA ALA A 54 -16.50 3.95 -1.56
C ALA A 54 -17.63 3.97 -2.57
N LEU A 55 -17.36 4.29 -3.85
CA LEU A 55 -18.40 4.32 -4.88
C LEU A 55 -19.05 2.94 -5.08
N ALA A 56 -18.25 1.89 -5.18
CA ALA A 56 -18.77 0.52 -5.33
C ALA A 56 -19.56 0.09 -4.09
N GLY A 57 -19.09 0.42 -2.89
CA GLY A 57 -19.81 0.09 -1.66
C GLY A 57 -21.14 0.85 -1.50
N LEU A 58 -21.22 2.10 -1.97
CA LEU A 58 -22.48 2.85 -2.02
C LEU A 58 -23.45 2.23 -3.04
N ALA A 59 -22.97 1.90 -4.24
CA ALA A 59 -23.77 1.32 -5.31
C ALA A 59 -24.29 -0.10 -4.98
N LEU A 60 -23.52 -0.89 -4.21
CA LEU A 60 -23.85 -2.28 -3.86
C LEU A 60 -24.51 -2.42 -2.48
N SER A 61 -24.94 -1.32 -1.87
CA SER A 61 -25.56 -1.31 -0.53
C SER A 61 -26.80 -2.22 -0.40
N GLY A 62 -27.55 -2.44 -1.49
CA GLY A 62 -28.71 -3.33 -1.55
C GLY A 62 -28.42 -4.82 -1.80
N TRP A 63 -27.15 -5.19 -2.05
CA TRP A 63 -26.77 -6.55 -2.40
C TRP A 63 -26.50 -7.43 -1.16
N PRO A 64 -26.51 -8.77 -1.30
CA PRO A 64 -26.09 -9.67 -0.22
C PRO A 64 -24.68 -9.35 0.28
N ALA A 65 -24.49 -9.32 1.60
CA ALA A 65 -23.27 -8.79 2.24
C ALA A 65 -21.95 -9.43 1.72
N PRO A 66 -21.82 -10.77 1.57
CA PRO A 66 -20.58 -11.36 1.07
C PRO A 66 -20.22 -10.95 -0.35
N LEU A 67 -21.25 -10.83 -1.21
CA LEU A 67 -21.09 -10.46 -2.61
C LEU A 67 -20.77 -8.97 -2.74
N ALA A 68 -21.48 -8.10 -2.02
CA ALA A 68 -21.19 -6.67 -1.97
C ALA A 68 -19.73 -6.43 -1.54
N LEU A 69 -19.30 -7.03 -0.43
CA LEU A 69 -17.95 -6.87 0.10
C LEU A 69 -16.87 -7.32 -0.90
N THR A 70 -17.06 -8.48 -1.53
CA THR A 70 -16.08 -9.04 -2.48
C THR A 70 -15.98 -8.18 -3.73
N LEU A 71 -17.11 -7.72 -4.28
CA LEU A 71 -17.13 -6.83 -5.44
C LEU A 71 -16.54 -5.46 -5.12
N THR A 72 -16.77 -4.92 -3.92
CA THR A 72 -16.17 -3.64 -3.50
C THR A 72 -14.65 -3.76 -3.36
N ILE A 73 -14.15 -4.84 -2.76
CA ILE A 73 -12.70 -5.10 -2.66
C ILE A 73 -12.09 -5.29 -4.06
N ALA A 74 -12.77 -6.04 -4.95
CA ALA A 74 -12.33 -6.23 -6.32
C ALA A 74 -12.31 -4.92 -7.11
N ALA A 75 -13.29 -4.03 -6.92
CA ALA A 75 -13.33 -2.71 -7.53
C ALA A 75 -12.16 -1.84 -7.08
N ALA A 76 -11.81 -1.88 -5.79
CA ALA A 76 -10.64 -1.17 -5.26
C ALA A 76 -9.33 -1.64 -5.92
N ALA A 77 -9.14 -2.96 -6.02
CA ALA A 77 -7.99 -3.54 -6.71
C ALA A 77 -7.98 -3.21 -8.20
N ALA A 78 -9.13 -3.30 -8.88
CA ALA A 78 -9.24 -3.02 -10.31
C ALA A 78 -8.94 -1.55 -10.64
N ALA A 79 -9.45 -0.61 -9.84
CA ALA A 79 -9.17 0.81 -10.01
C ALA A 79 -7.68 1.14 -9.80
N GLY A 80 -7.08 0.58 -8.75
CA GLY A 80 -5.65 0.69 -8.51
C GLY A 80 -4.82 0.09 -9.66
N ALA A 81 -5.22 -1.08 -10.17
CA ALA A 81 -4.57 -1.76 -11.28
C ALA A 81 -4.66 -0.97 -12.58
N ALA A 82 -5.84 -0.43 -12.90
CA ALA A 82 -6.06 0.41 -14.06
C ALA A 82 -5.18 1.67 -13.99
N TRP A 83 -5.10 2.31 -12.82
CA TRP A 83 -4.26 3.49 -12.63
C TRP A 83 -2.77 3.17 -12.72
N GLY A 84 -2.33 2.05 -12.14
CA GLY A 84 -0.95 1.58 -12.23
C GLY A 84 -0.56 1.13 -13.63
N ALA A 85 -1.49 0.58 -14.41
CA ALA A 85 -1.23 0.16 -15.77
C ALA A 85 -0.84 1.34 -16.69
N ILE A 86 -1.37 2.55 -16.46
CA ILE A 86 -1.08 3.74 -17.28
C ILE A 86 0.44 4.01 -17.38
N PRO A 87 1.18 4.28 -16.28
CA PRO A 87 2.62 4.51 -16.35
C PRO A 87 3.39 3.26 -16.81
N GLY A 88 2.89 2.05 -16.52
CA GLY A 88 3.50 0.80 -16.99
C GLY A 88 3.44 0.66 -18.52
N VAL A 89 2.31 0.97 -19.13
CA VAL A 89 2.13 0.96 -20.59
C VAL A 89 2.92 2.09 -21.23
N LEU A 90 2.94 3.29 -20.63
CA LEU A 90 3.73 4.41 -21.14
C LEU A 90 5.23 4.09 -21.15
N LYS A 91 5.74 3.46 -20.09
CA LYS A 91 7.13 2.97 -20.04
C LYS A 91 7.37 1.91 -21.11
N ALA A 92 6.48 0.91 -21.20
CA ALA A 92 6.63 -0.22 -22.10
C ALA A 92 6.58 0.14 -23.59
N ARG A 93 5.76 1.13 -23.98
CA ARG A 93 5.57 1.52 -25.37
C ARG A 93 6.43 2.70 -25.80
N PHE A 94 6.62 3.69 -24.93
CA PHE A 94 7.25 4.96 -25.29
C PHE A 94 8.59 5.19 -24.58
N GLY A 95 9.02 4.28 -23.70
CA GLY A 95 10.24 4.45 -22.91
C GLY A 95 10.16 5.59 -21.88
N ALA A 96 8.95 6.12 -21.63
CA ALA A 96 8.74 7.26 -20.75
C ALA A 96 9.20 6.96 -19.32
N HIS A 97 9.85 7.92 -18.66
CA HIS A 97 10.42 7.71 -17.33
C HIS A 97 9.32 7.48 -16.29
N GLU A 98 9.30 6.30 -15.70
CA GLU A 98 8.24 5.82 -14.80
C GLU A 98 8.16 6.65 -13.51
N VAL A 99 9.30 7.08 -12.95
CA VAL A 99 9.36 7.98 -11.79
C VAL A 99 8.57 9.26 -12.05
N ILE A 100 8.87 9.99 -13.13
CA ILE A 100 8.23 11.27 -13.45
C ILE A 100 6.73 11.04 -13.69
N ASN A 101 6.38 10.05 -14.53
CA ASN A 101 4.99 9.74 -14.84
C ASN A 101 4.19 9.40 -13.59
N THR A 102 4.75 8.58 -12.70
CA THR A 102 4.05 8.14 -11.49
C THR A 102 3.89 9.25 -10.46
N ILE A 103 4.88 10.16 -10.33
CA ILE A 103 4.75 11.37 -9.50
C ILE A 103 3.63 12.28 -10.06
N MET A 104 3.67 12.57 -11.36
CA MET A 104 2.68 13.45 -11.99
C MET A 104 1.26 12.87 -11.89
N LEU A 105 1.11 11.55 -12.09
CA LEU A 105 -0.18 10.88 -11.98
C LEU A 105 -0.75 10.86 -10.54
N ASN A 106 0.05 11.07 -9.50
CA ASN A 106 -0.50 11.25 -8.15
C ASN A 106 -1.32 12.55 -8.05
N PHE A 107 -0.83 13.64 -8.62
CA PHE A 107 -1.57 14.92 -8.66
C PHE A 107 -2.81 14.82 -9.54
N VAL A 108 -2.70 14.13 -10.68
CA VAL A 108 -3.86 13.86 -11.55
C VAL A 108 -4.90 13.02 -10.82
N ALA A 109 -4.49 11.97 -10.08
CA ALA A 109 -5.40 11.15 -9.28
C ALA A 109 -6.12 11.99 -8.22
N ALA A 110 -5.39 12.86 -7.51
CA ALA A 110 -5.97 13.74 -6.50
C ALA A 110 -7.01 14.70 -7.09
N ALA A 111 -6.69 15.33 -8.23
CA ALA A 111 -7.60 16.22 -8.95
C ALA A 111 -8.82 15.47 -9.52
N LEU A 112 -8.60 14.27 -10.08
CA LEU A 112 -9.64 13.43 -10.66
C LEU A 112 -10.64 12.99 -9.59
N VAL A 113 -10.18 12.49 -8.45
CA VAL A 113 -11.06 12.11 -7.33
C VAL A 113 -11.80 13.33 -6.78
N SER A 114 -11.14 14.50 -6.70
CA SER A 114 -11.80 15.74 -6.28
C SER A 114 -12.87 16.21 -7.25
N TYR A 115 -12.71 15.94 -8.55
CA TYR A 115 -13.70 16.27 -9.58
C TYR A 115 -14.85 15.25 -9.62
N LEU A 116 -14.55 13.96 -9.71
CA LEU A 116 -15.53 12.87 -9.76
C LEU A 116 -16.28 12.68 -8.44
N GLY A 117 -15.69 13.06 -7.31
CA GLY A 117 -16.30 12.97 -6.00
C GLY A 117 -17.38 14.03 -5.73
N ARG A 118 -17.37 15.17 -6.45
CA ARG A 118 -18.34 16.28 -6.25
C ARG A 118 -19.80 15.84 -6.16
N PRO A 119 -20.36 15.03 -7.09
CA PRO A 119 -21.74 14.58 -7.00
C PRO A 119 -22.01 13.56 -5.88
N HIS A 120 -20.97 12.96 -5.30
CA HIS A 120 -21.07 11.92 -4.27
C HIS A 120 -20.73 12.41 -2.86
N PHE A 121 -20.25 13.65 -2.72
CA PHE A 121 -19.93 14.23 -1.42
C PHE A 121 -21.17 14.81 -0.73
N GLU A 122 -21.23 14.68 0.59
CA GLU A 122 -22.31 15.29 1.37
C GLU A 122 -22.18 16.83 1.31
N PRO A 123 -23.31 17.58 1.29
CA PRO A 123 -23.30 19.03 1.25
C PRO A 123 -22.40 19.63 2.35
N ALA A 124 -21.60 20.64 1.98
CA ALA A 124 -20.63 21.30 2.85
C ALA A 124 -19.53 20.38 3.43
N THR A 125 -19.30 19.21 2.84
CA THR A 125 -18.20 18.31 3.22
C THR A 125 -17.38 17.85 2.02
N VAL A 126 -16.25 17.18 2.30
CA VAL A 126 -15.38 16.53 1.32
C VAL A 126 -15.34 15.01 1.53
N ARG A 127 -16.43 14.47 2.08
CA ARG A 127 -16.59 13.03 2.34
C ARG A 127 -17.81 12.50 1.62
N THR A 128 -17.78 11.22 1.29
CA THR A 128 -18.96 10.51 0.77
C THR A 128 -19.96 10.22 1.89
N ALA A 129 -21.17 9.86 1.53
CA ALA A 129 -22.12 9.26 2.47
C ALA A 129 -21.51 8.02 3.16
N GLU A 130 -22.02 7.72 4.35
CA GLU A 130 -21.62 6.53 5.10
C GLU A 130 -22.10 5.26 4.37
N LEU A 131 -21.19 4.30 4.27
CA LEU A 131 -21.41 2.98 3.69
C LEU A 131 -22.37 2.19 4.57
N ALA A 132 -23.26 1.42 3.96
CA ALA A 132 -24.13 0.51 4.68
C ALA A 132 -23.31 -0.52 5.49
N ALA A 133 -23.77 -0.86 6.70
CA ALA A 133 -23.09 -1.78 7.62
C ALA A 133 -22.74 -3.15 7.01
N ARG A 134 -23.49 -3.57 5.98
CA ARG A 134 -23.26 -4.82 5.24
C ARG A 134 -21.97 -4.85 4.43
N VAL A 135 -21.43 -3.68 4.07
CA VAL A 135 -20.18 -3.52 3.31
C VAL A 135 -18.99 -3.22 4.23
N HIS A 136 -19.22 -3.16 5.55
CA HIS A 136 -18.16 -2.93 6.53
C HIS A 136 -17.30 -4.19 6.65
N LEU A 137 -15.98 -4.00 6.72
CA LEU A 137 -15.09 -5.10 7.07
C LEU A 137 -15.23 -5.42 8.56
N PRO A 138 -15.39 -6.71 8.93
CA PRO A 138 -15.42 -7.11 10.33
C PRO A 138 -14.16 -6.64 11.07
N ARG A 139 -14.35 -6.10 12.27
CA ARG A 139 -13.25 -5.72 13.17
C ARG A 139 -12.63 -6.95 13.81
N LEU A 140 -11.32 -6.91 14.06
CA LEU A 140 -10.59 -8.02 14.66
C LEU A 140 -11.03 -8.31 16.11
N GLU A 141 -11.62 -7.34 16.79
CA GLU A 141 -12.17 -7.53 18.15
C GLU A 141 -13.25 -8.61 18.23
N MET A 142 -13.93 -8.91 17.11
CA MET A 142 -14.92 -9.98 17.03
C MET A 142 -14.26 -11.37 17.09
N LEU A 143 -13.01 -11.50 16.64
CA LEU A 143 -12.23 -12.74 16.64
C LEU A 143 -11.29 -12.82 17.84
N LEU A 144 -10.74 -11.68 18.25
CA LEU A 144 -9.75 -11.56 19.31
C LEU A 144 -10.25 -10.55 20.35
N PRO A 145 -10.92 -11.01 21.42
CA PRO A 145 -11.42 -10.13 22.49
C PRO A 145 -10.32 -9.31 23.17
N ALA A 146 -9.06 -9.75 23.07
CA ALA A 146 -7.89 -9.01 23.53
C ALA A 146 -7.69 -7.66 22.81
N LEU A 147 -8.20 -7.49 21.58
CA LEU A 147 -8.06 -6.27 20.76
C LEU A 147 -9.27 -5.34 20.84
N ARG A 148 -10.11 -5.48 21.88
CA ARG A 148 -11.34 -4.69 22.05
C ARG A 148 -11.11 -3.18 21.93
N GLY A 149 -12.00 -2.52 21.21
CA GLY A 149 -11.97 -1.08 20.94
C GLY A 149 -11.00 -0.66 19.83
N SER A 150 -10.21 -1.59 19.27
CA SER A 150 -9.25 -1.26 18.23
C SER A 150 -9.88 -1.11 16.85
N PRO A 151 -9.40 -0.18 16.00
CA PRO A 151 -9.79 -0.09 14.60
C PRO A 151 -9.20 -1.20 13.71
N ALA A 152 -8.42 -2.12 14.27
CA ALA A 152 -7.92 -3.29 13.55
C ALA A 152 -9.08 -4.08 12.94
N ASN A 153 -8.99 -4.38 11.65
CA ASN A 153 -10.05 -5.01 10.88
C ASN A 153 -9.47 -6.07 9.93
N LEU A 154 -10.36 -6.86 9.33
CA LEU A 154 -10.00 -8.03 8.52
C LEU A 154 -9.10 -7.69 7.31
N SER A 155 -8.92 -6.42 6.94
CA SER A 155 -7.93 -6.02 5.94
C SER A 155 -6.50 -6.44 6.32
N LEU A 156 -6.17 -6.63 7.60
CA LEU A 156 -4.89 -7.22 8.01
C LEU A 156 -4.73 -8.65 7.47
N ALA A 157 -5.78 -9.47 7.55
CA ALA A 157 -5.76 -10.83 7.00
C ALA A 157 -5.62 -10.78 5.47
N ILE A 158 -6.29 -9.84 4.80
CA ILE A 158 -6.13 -9.60 3.37
C ILE A 158 -4.70 -9.16 3.05
N ALA A 159 -4.08 -8.32 3.88
CA ALA A 159 -2.70 -7.87 3.69
C ALA A 159 -1.69 -9.03 3.83
N LEU A 160 -1.86 -9.89 4.82
CA LEU A 160 -1.03 -11.08 5.00
C LEU A 160 -1.23 -12.10 3.88
N ALA A 161 -2.47 -12.32 3.46
CA ALA A 161 -2.79 -13.15 2.29
C ALA A 161 -2.16 -12.58 1.02
N THR A 162 -2.18 -11.26 0.84
CA THR A 162 -1.53 -10.57 -0.28
C THR A 162 -0.01 -10.69 -0.20
N ALA A 163 0.60 -10.61 0.98
CA ALA A 163 2.04 -10.84 1.17
C ALA A 163 2.43 -12.27 0.77
N ALA A 164 1.64 -13.26 1.19
CA ALA A 164 1.85 -14.66 0.81
C ALA A 164 1.65 -14.87 -0.70
N ALA A 165 0.62 -14.27 -1.29
CA ALA A 165 0.35 -14.32 -2.72
C ALA A 165 1.48 -13.69 -3.54
N VAL A 166 2.01 -12.53 -3.12
CA VAL A 166 3.16 -11.88 -3.75
C VAL A 166 4.42 -12.74 -3.61
N GLY A 167 4.63 -13.37 -2.45
CA GLY A 167 5.72 -14.33 -2.26
C GLY A 167 5.62 -15.53 -3.19
N ALA A 168 4.43 -16.14 -3.29
CA ALA A 168 4.18 -17.23 -4.24
C ALA A 168 4.36 -16.77 -5.68
N LEU A 169 3.84 -15.59 -6.06
CA LEU A 169 4.02 -15.00 -7.38
C LEU A 169 5.50 -14.87 -7.71
N LEU A 170 6.28 -14.21 -6.86
CA LEU A 170 7.70 -13.91 -7.12
C LEU A 170 8.57 -15.16 -7.17
N PHE A 171 8.34 -16.14 -6.29
CA PHE A 171 9.26 -17.26 -6.10
C PHE A 171 8.76 -18.60 -6.68
N ARG A 172 7.48 -18.73 -7.01
CA ARG A 172 6.88 -19.99 -7.49
C ARG A 172 6.26 -19.91 -8.88
N THR A 173 6.24 -18.75 -9.55
CA THR A 173 5.62 -18.61 -10.89
C THR A 173 6.61 -18.16 -11.96
N ARG A 174 6.25 -18.42 -13.23
CA ARG A 174 6.99 -17.93 -14.41
C ARG A 174 7.03 -16.41 -14.46
N LEU A 175 5.91 -15.74 -14.17
CA LEU A 175 5.84 -14.28 -14.12
C LEU A 175 6.80 -13.72 -13.06
N GLY A 176 6.89 -14.35 -11.88
CA GLY A 176 7.85 -13.95 -10.85
C GLY A 176 9.31 -14.12 -11.24
N TYR A 177 9.63 -15.13 -12.04
CA TYR A 177 10.95 -15.28 -12.65
C TYR A 177 11.22 -14.15 -13.66
N GLU A 178 10.30 -13.89 -14.58
CA GLU A 178 10.42 -12.82 -15.59
C GLU A 178 10.58 -11.45 -14.93
N LEU A 179 9.77 -11.13 -13.90
CA LEU A 179 9.88 -9.90 -13.13
C LEU A 179 11.30 -9.73 -12.59
N ARG A 180 11.79 -10.72 -11.84
CA ARG A 180 13.14 -10.68 -11.24
C ARG A 180 14.25 -10.60 -12.29
N ALA A 181 14.12 -11.31 -13.41
CA ALA A 181 15.09 -11.26 -14.50
C ALA A 181 15.17 -9.86 -15.12
N VAL A 182 14.01 -9.26 -15.41
CA VAL A 182 13.93 -7.89 -15.94
C VAL A 182 14.49 -6.87 -14.95
N GLY A 183 14.17 -7.01 -13.65
CA GLY A 183 14.67 -6.12 -12.62
C GLY A 183 16.18 -6.21 -12.37
N LEU A 184 16.80 -7.36 -12.67
CA LEU A 184 18.26 -7.50 -12.61
C LEU A 184 18.95 -6.93 -13.84
N ASN A 185 18.48 -7.28 -15.03
CA ASN A 185 19.03 -6.78 -16.30
C ASN A 185 18.02 -6.96 -17.45
N ALA A 186 17.33 -5.89 -17.81
CA ALA A 186 16.32 -5.91 -18.86
C ALA A 186 16.87 -6.30 -20.25
N PRO A 187 18.02 -5.77 -20.73
CA PRO A 187 18.65 -6.26 -21.96
C PRO A 187 18.95 -7.76 -21.96
N ALA A 188 19.53 -8.29 -20.87
CA ALA A 188 19.82 -9.72 -20.77
C ALA A 188 18.55 -10.57 -20.73
N ALA A 189 17.50 -10.11 -20.05
CA ALA A 189 16.21 -10.77 -20.04
C ALA A 189 15.57 -10.80 -21.43
N ALA A 190 15.70 -9.72 -22.21
CA ALA A 190 15.23 -9.67 -23.60
C ALA A 190 15.94 -10.69 -24.50
N CYS A 191 17.27 -10.84 -24.35
CA CYS A 191 18.03 -11.89 -25.05
C CYS A 191 17.55 -13.31 -24.69
N GLY A 192 17.06 -13.50 -23.46
CA GLY A 192 16.44 -14.74 -23.01
C GLY A 192 14.99 -14.95 -23.47
N GLY A 193 14.45 -14.09 -24.34
CA GLY A 193 13.09 -14.19 -24.89
C GLY A 193 11.99 -13.57 -24.02
N VAL A 194 12.34 -12.85 -22.95
CA VAL A 194 11.35 -12.19 -22.08
C VAL A 194 10.84 -10.91 -22.74
N ALA A 195 9.51 -10.79 -22.84
CA ALA A 195 8.86 -9.57 -23.33
C ALA A 195 8.88 -8.46 -22.25
N VAL A 196 10.01 -7.75 -22.13
CA VAL A 196 10.29 -6.73 -21.09
C VAL A 196 9.13 -5.73 -20.93
N GLY A 197 8.64 -5.15 -22.03
CA GLY A 197 7.55 -4.16 -21.96
C GLY A 197 6.26 -4.72 -21.38
N ARG A 198 5.89 -5.97 -21.73
CA ARG A 198 4.71 -6.65 -21.16
C ARG A 198 4.90 -6.88 -19.66
N VAL A 199 6.09 -7.35 -19.26
CA VAL A 199 6.42 -7.62 -17.86
C VAL A 199 6.35 -6.34 -17.03
N GLN A 200 6.89 -5.22 -17.54
CA GLN A 200 6.83 -3.92 -16.88
C GLN A 200 5.40 -3.40 -16.73
N ALA A 201 4.57 -3.50 -17.78
CA ALA A 201 3.16 -3.10 -17.71
C ALA A 201 2.37 -3.93 -16.70
N VAL A 202 2.56 -5.26 -16.70
CA VAL A 202 1.92 -6.17 -15.74
C VAL A 202 2.40 -5.89 -14.32
N ALA A 203 3.70 -5.65 -14.12
CA ALA A 203 4.26 -5.31 -12.80
C ALA A 203 3.58 -4.07 -12.20
N MET A 204 3.40 -3.03 -13.00
CA MET A 204 2.77 -1.79 -12.56
C MET A 204 1.27 -1.95 -12.31
N ALA A 205 0.57 -2.73 -13.13
CA ALA A 205 -0.84 -3.05 -12.90
C ALA A 205 -1.02 -3.86 -11.60
N LEU A 206 -0.20 -4.87 -11.34
CA LEU A 206 -0.25 -5.64 -10.10
C LEU A 206 0.14 -4.80 -8.88
N SER A 207 1.17 -3.95 -9.02
CA SER A 207 1.57 -2.98 -7.99
C SER A 207 0.40 -2.07 -7.63
N GLY A 208 -0.28 -1.51 -8.64
CA GLY A 208 -1.48 -0.71 -8.46
C GLY A 208 -2.65 -1.47 -7.83
N ALA A 209 -2.86 -2.74 -8.19
CA ALA A 209 -3.89 -3.57 -7.59
C ALA A 209 -3.68 -3.74 -6.08
N ILE A 210 -2.45 -4.06 -5.69
CA ILE A 210 -2.06 -4.22 -4.28
C ILE A 210 -2.18 -2.89 -3.53
N ALA A 211 -1.76 -1.78 -4.14
CA ALA A 211 -1.91 -0.45 -3.56
C ALA A 211 -3.38 -0.09 -3.34
N GLY A 212 -4.25 -0.35 -4.33
CA GLY A 212 -5.69 -0.08 -4.24
C GLY A 212 -6.39 -0.87 -3.13
N LEU A 213 -5.97 -2.12 -2.89
CA LEU A 213 -6.44 -2.92 -1.74
C LEU A 213 -6.10 -2.25 -0.39
N GLY A 214 -5.03 -1.47 -0.30
CA GLY A 214 -4.72 -0.71 0.92
C GLY A 214 -5.78 0.32 1.28
N GLY A 215 -6.53 0.83 0.30
CA GLY A 215 -7.59 1.83 0.51
C GLY A 215 -8.79 1.24 1.25
N VAL A 216 -9.00 -0.06 1.10
CA VAL A 216 -10.07 -0.82 1.76
C VAL A 216 -9.97 -0.74 3.29
N ASN A 217 -8.75 -0.75 3.85
CA ASN A 217 -8.55 -0.64 5.30
C ASN A 217 -9.16 0.64 5.89
N PHE A 218 -9.02 1.76 5.19
CA PHE A 218 -9.54 3.04 5.64
C PHE A 218 -11.04 3.17 5.39
N VAL A 219 -11.47 2.82 4.19
CA VAL A 219 -12.84 3.07 3.71
C VAL A 219 -13.82 2.03 4.27
N LEU A 220 -13.53 0.73 4.13
CA LEU A 220 -14.46 -0.32 4.61
C LEU A 220 -14.22 -0.71 6.07
N GLY A 221 -12.98 -0.56 6.56
CA GLY A 221 -12.56 -1.08 7.87
C GLY A 221 -12.60 -0.09 9.03
N TYR A 222 -12.54 1.21 8.78
CA TYR A 222 -12.44 2.21 9.84
C TYR A 222 -13.46 3.33 9.76
N LYS A 223 -13.40 4.17 8.72
CA LYS A 223 -14.26 5.35 8.62
C LYS A 223 -15.65 5.03 8.10
N HIS A 224 -15.77 3.97 7.28
CA HIS A 224 -17.02 3.64 6.58
C HIS A 224 -17.50 4.76 5.64
N PHE A 225 -16.62 5.67 5.26
CA PHE A 225 -16.82 6.64 4.19
C PHE A 225 -15.45 6.99 3.60
N PHE A 226 -15.44 7.54 2.39
CA PHE A 226 -14.25 8.13 1.81
C PHE A 226 -14.16 9.61 2.19
N GLU A 227 -12.94 10.10 2.43
CA GLU A 227 -12.65 11.50 2.70
C GLU A 227 -11.41 11.93 1.91
N LEU A 228 -11.40 13.16 1.38
CA LEU A 228 -10.23 13.68 0.68
C LEU A 228 -8.99 13.65 1.58
N GLY A 229 -7.86 13.20 1.03
CA GLY A 229 -6.58 13.13 1.74
C GLY A 229 -6.45 12.01 2.78
N PHE A 230 -7.35 11.02 2.81
CA PHE A 230 -7.31 9.94 3.82
C PHE A 230 -6.00 9.13 3.85
N THR A 231 -5.25 9.10 2.76
CA THR A 231 -4.03 8.29 2.60
C THR A 231 -2.89 8.80 3.47
N ALA A 232 -2.85 10.10 3.77
CA ALA A 232 -1.86 10.75 4.63
C ALA A 232 -0.40 10.35 4.32
N GLY A 233 -0.06 10.12 3.05
CA GLY A 233 1.30 9.74 2.61
C GLY A 233 1.68 8.27 2.85
N ALA A 234 0.72 7.38 3.16
CA ALA A 234 0.99 5.96 3.38
C ALA A 234 1.61 5.26 2.16
N GLY A 235 1.33 5.72 0.95
CA GLY A 235 1.96 5.27 -0.28
C GLY A 235 3.43 5.63 -0.35
N PHE A 236 3.80 6.86 0.04
CA PHE A 236 5.20 7.29 0.12
C PHE A 236 5.97 6.56 1.23
N LEU A 237 5.37 6.38 2.40
CA LEU A 237 5.94 5.56 3.48
C LEU A 237 6.13 4.10 3.05
N GLY A 238 5.30 3.60 2.12
CA GLY A 238 5.48 2.28 1.50
C GLY A 238 6.84 2.10 0.84
N ILE A 239 7.44 3.17 0.29
CA ILE A 239 8.78 3.11 -0.34
C ILE A 239 9.84 2.76 0.71
N ALA A 240 9.80 3.45 1.85
CA ALA A 240 10.68 3.18 2.98
C ALA A 240 10.54 1.74 3.50
N VAL A 241 9.29 1.28 3.65
CA VAL A 241 8.98 -0.07 4.10
C VAL A 241 9.51 -1.12 3.11
N ALA A 242 9.39 -0.88 1.80
CA ALA A 242 9.92 -1.78 0.76
C ALA A 242 11.45 -1.87 0.80
N LEU A 243 12.13 -0.73 0.96
CA LEU A 243 13.59 -0.65 1.04
C LEU A 243 14.13 -1.37 2.28
N ILE A 244 13.56 -1.10 3.46
CA ILE A 244 13.96 -1.75 4.72
C ILE A 244 13.62 -3.24 4.68
N GLY A 245 12.47 -3.59 4.09
CA GLY A 245 12.06 -4.97 3.85
C GLY A 245 12.85 -5.69 2.74
N ARG A 246 13.84 -5.02 2.12
CA ARG A 246 14.69 -5.55 1.03
C ARG A 246 13.91 -6.15 -0.14
N ASN A 247 12.76 -5.56 -0.46
CA ASN A 247 11.84 -6.07 -1.50
C ASN A 247 11.46 -7.56 -1.30
N HIS A 248 11.50 -8.06 -0.07
CA HIS A 248 11.07 -9.40 0.30
C HIS A 248 9.74 -9.31 1.04
N PRO A 249 8.68 -10.07 0.68
CA PRO A 249 7.36 -9.93 1.28
C PRO A 249 7.34 -10.05 2.80
N LEU A 250 8.09 -10.99 3.38
CA LEU A 250 8.21 -11.11 4.84
C LEU A 250 8.94 -9.92 5.47
N GLY A 251 9.95 -9.37 4.80
CA GLY A 251 10.67 -8.19 5.27
C GLY A 251 9.79 -6.94 5.23
N VAL A 252 8.94 -6.82 4.20
CA VAL A 252 7.94 -5.75 4.08
C VAL A 252 6.94 -5.82 5.23
N VAL A 253 6.43 -7.00 5.59
CA VAL A 253 5.52 -7.16 6.73
C VAL A 253 6.20 -6.76 8.04
N ALA A 254 7.43 -7.22 8.28
CA ALA A 254 8.18 -6.85 9.48
C ALA A 254 8.46 -5.35 9.57
N ALA A 255 8.87 -4.72 8.45
CA ALA A 255 9.09 -3.28 8.37
C ALA A 255 7.79 -2.50 8.58
N ALA A 256 6.68 -2.92 7.96
CA ALA A 256 5.38 -2.28 8.13
C ALA A 256 4.90 -2.31 9.59
N LEU A 257 5.11 -3.43 10.30
CA LEU A 257 4.82 -3.54 11.73
C LEU A 257 5.67 -2.57 12.56
N PHE A 258 6.96 -2.45 12.24
CA PHE A 258 7.86 -1.50 12.89
C PHE A 258 7.39 -0.04 12.68
N PHE A 259 7.09 0.36 11.44
CA PHE A 259 6.59 1.71 11.15
C PHE A 259 5.18 1.95 11.73
N GLY A 260 4.33 0.94 11.77
CA GLY A 260 3.02 1.01 12.42
C GLY A 260 3.15 1.28 13.91
N ALA A 261 4.08 0.60 14.59
CA ALA A 261 4.35 0.78 16.02
C ALA A 261 4.93 2.18 16.29
N LEU A 262 5.81 2.66 15.41
CA LEU A 262 6.41 3.99 15.52
C LEU A 262 5.37 5.10 15.25
N SER A 263 4.50 4.91 14.26
CA SER A 263 3.42 5.85 13.92
C SER A 263 2.40 5.96 15.06
N TYR A 264 1.90 4.84 15.57
CA TYR A 264 0.96 4.87 16.69
C TYR A 264 1.61 5.34 17.99
N GLY A 265 2.82 4.86 18.29
CA GLY A 265 3.56 5.31 19.46
C GLY A 265 3.80 6.82 19.47
N GLY A 266 4.02 7.41 18.29
CA GLY A 266 4.17 8.85 18.12
C GLY A 266 2.89 9.62 18.41
N LEU A 267 1.74 9.08 17.97
CA LEU A 267 0.43 9.65 18.28
C LEU A 267 0.15 9.64 19.78
N VAL A 268 0.51 8.57 20.50
CA VAL A 268 0.26 8.49 21.95
C VAL A 268 1.06 9.53 22.75
N ILE A 269 2.27 9.87 22.30
CA ILE A 269 3.11 10.87 22.98
C ILE A 269 2.97 12.28 22.40
N ASN A 270 2.03 12.49 21.48
CA ASN A 270 1.90 13.75 20.73
C ASN A 270 1.72 14.99 21.64
N GLN A 271 1.06 14.82 22.79
CA GLN A 271 0.91 15.88 23.79
C GLN A 271 2.24 16.35 24.42
N ARG A 272 3.32 15.57 24.28
CA ARG A 272 4.65 15.86 24.82
C ARG A 272 5.69 16.10 23.74
N VAL A 273 5.45 15.59 22.54
CA VAL A 273 6.40 15.60 21.43
C VAL A 273 5.63 15.88 20.14
N PRO A 274 5.96 16.95 19.39
CA PRO A 274 5.35 17.23 18.08
C PRO A 274 5.42 16.03 17.13
N LYS A 275 4.37 15.84 16.32
CA LYS A 275 4.27 14.72 15.36
C LYS A 275 5.43 14.73 14.36
N GLU A 276 5.88 15.93 14.01
CA GLU A 276 6.96 16.21 13.09
C GLU A 276 8.28 15.59 13.56
N LEU A 277 8.53 15.48 14.87
CA LEU A 277 9.71 14.80 15.40
C LEU A 277 9.65 13.29 15.20
N VAL A 278 8.45 12.69 15.25
CA VAL A 278 8.27 11.26 14.96
C VAL A 278 8.48 10.99 13.47
N GLU A 279 8.01 11.88 12.61
CA GLU A 279 8.24 11.81 11.16
C GLU A 279 9.73 12.02 10.82
N ALA A 280 10.41 12.95 11.50
CA ALA A 280 11.86 13.13 11.38
C ALA A 280 12.62 11.88 11.83
N LEU A 281 12.22 11.25 12.94
CA LEU A 281 12.80 10.00 13.42
C LEU A 281 12.59 8.85 12.42
N GLN A 282 11.40 8.74 11.82
CA GLN A 282 11.14 7.81 10.72
C GLN A 282 12.10 8.05 9.56
N GLY A 283 12.29 9.31 9.14
CA GLY A 283 13.26 9.69 8.12
C GLY A 283 14.70 9.30 8.46
N ILE A 284 15.13 9.54 9.70
CA ILE A 284 16.48 9.15 10.17
C ILE A 284 16.64 7.63 10.13
N VAL A 285 15.66 6.85 10.60
CA VAL A 285 15.71 5.38 10.55
C VAL A 285 15.82 4.89 9.11
N ILE A 286 15.11 5.52 8.17
CA ILE A 286 15.20 5.20 6.74
C ILE A 286 16.61 5.49 6.22
N LEU A 287 17.14 6.68 6.49
CA LEU A 287 18.49 7.06 6.07
C LEU A 287 19.56 6.13 6.64
N LEU A 288 19.45 5.76 7.92
CA LEU A 288 20.37 4.83 8.58
C LEU A 288 20.26 3.43 7.98
N ALA A 289 19.05 2.92 7.75
CA ALA A 289 18.86 1.58 7.19
C ALA A 289 19.43 1.48 5.76
N ILE A 290 19.24 2.53 4.94
CA ILE A 290 19.79 2.60 3.59
C ILE A 290 21.33 2.74 3.65
N SER A 291 21.84 3.66 4.48
CA SER A 291 23.28 3.91 4.58
C SER A 291 24.04 2.71 5.17
N ALA A 292 23.47 2.03 6.15
CA ALA A 292 24.06 0.83 6.74
C ALA A 292 24.23 -0.28 5.69
N HIS A 293 23.29 -0.43 4.76
CA HIS A 293 23.41 -1.40 3.68
C HIS A 293 24.61 -1.10 2.77
N ASP A 294 24.73 0.13 2.29
CA ASP A 294 25.84 0.54 1.41
C ASP A 294 27.20 0.39 2.10
N VAL A 295 27.26 0.69 3.39
CA VAL A 295 28.47 0.55 4.20
C VAL A 295 28.82 -0.93 4.41
N LEU A 296 27.86 -1.76 4.80
CA LEU A 296 28.07 -3.20 4.99
C LEU A 296 28.50 -3.90 3.70
N ASP A 297 27.91 -3.54 2.56
CA ASP A 297 28.28 -4.10 1.25
C ASP A 297 29.67 -3.63 0.80
N ARG A 298 30.10 -2.41 1.16
CA ARG A 298 31.47 -1.94 0.93
C ARG A 298 32.47 -2.68 1.82
N ILE A 299 32.14 -2.90 3.09
CA ILE A 299 33.00 -3.64 4.03
C ILE A 299 33.12 -5.10 3.58
N ALA A 300 32.02 -5.75 3.22
CA ALA A 300 32.01 -7.13 2.74
C ALA A 300 32.83 -7.32 1.45
N ARG A 301 32.83 -6.33 0.55
CA ARG A 301 33.68 -6.33 -0.65
C ARG A 301 35.16 -6.09 -0.38
N ARG A 302 35.51 -5.40 0.72
CA ARG A 302 36.90 -5.19 1.16
C ARG A 302 37.48 -6.40 1.91
N MET A 303 36.63 -7.26 2.45
CA MET A 303 37.02 -8.49 3.16
C MET A 303 37.15 -9.72 2.23
N ARG A 304 36.78 -9.58 0.95
CA ARG A 304 37.03 -10.55 -0.11
C ARG A 304 38.23 -10.12 -0.93
#